data_AF-A0A068X1S9-F1
#
_entry.id   AF-A0A068X1S9-F1
#
_cell.length_a   1.000
_cell.length_b   1.000
_cell.length_c   1.000
_cell.angle_alpha   90.00
_cell.angle_beta   90.00
_cell.angle_gamma   90.00
#
_symmetry.space_group_name_H-M   'P 1'
#
loop_
_entity.id
_entity.type
_entity.pdbx_description
1 polymer ?
#
loop_
_entity_poly.entity_id
_entity_poly.type
_entity_poly.pdbx_seq_one_letter_code
_entity_poly.pdbx_strand_id
1 'polypeptide(L)'
;MEEFEQWLFAVLSPDSDNSLSLVPTPHNLPFHEVFYGPTSQEAGLMDFERNVDPPLIGAVHHALCNPDNFLPEVNGPQSPVPDVCIVYKIYMESGSLINIHDWLISFATIVEPSSASADGNPSQLIQSRFLRAVADLEQVGLVRRTGRRVDHAQKLPLMELNSML
;
A
#
# COMPACT_ATOMS: atom_id res chain seq x y z
N MET A 1 9.04 -21.93 43.82
CA MET A 1 9.70 -22.84 42.87
C MET A 1 8.97 -24.18 42.86
N GLU A 2 8.72 -24.78 44.02
CA GLU A 2 7.92 -26.01 44.17
C GLU A 2 6.51 -25.95 43.55
N GLU A 3 5.75 -24.87 43.74
CA GLU A 3 4.41 -24.73 43.13
C GLU A 3 4.44 -24.74 41.59
N PHE A 4 5.47 -24.14 41.00
CA PHE A 4 5.68 -24.13 39.56
C PHE A 4 6.02 -25.52 39.03
N GLU A 5 6.88 -26.25 39.74
CA GLU A 5 7.25 -27.62 39.41
C GLU A 5 6.06 -28.57 39.51
N GLN A 6 5.24 -28.45 40.56
CA GLN A 6 4.02 -29.24 40.72
C GLN A 6 3.01 -28.97 39.61
N TRP A 7 2.84 -27.70 39.21
CA TRP A 7 2.01 -27.33 38.07
C TRP A 7 2.56 -27.91 36.76
N LEU A 8 3.88 -27.85 36.56
CA LEU A 8 4.55 -28.39 35.37
C LEU A 8 4.32 -29.90 35.25
N PHE A 9 4.46 -30.63 36.36
CA PHE A 9 4.18 -32.06 36.41
C PHE A 9 2.71 -32.37 36.16
N ALA A 10 1.76 -31.59 36.69
CA ALA A 10 0.34 -31.80 36.44
C ALA A 10 -0.07 -31.56 34.97
N VAL A 11 0.54 -30.56 34.31
CA VAL A 11 0.22 -30.19 32.91
C VAL A 11 0.92 -31.09 31.90
N LEU A 12 2.14 -31.56 32.20
CA LEU A 12 2.94 -32.41 31.31
C LEU A 12 2.82 -33.91 31.60
N SER A 13 2.12 -34.30 32.67
CA SER A 13 1.88 -35.72 32.97
C SER A 13 0.76 -36.28 32.06
N PRO A 14 1.01 -37.39 31.34
CA PRO A 14 -0.01 -38.02 30.50
C PRO A 14 -1.15 -38.59 31.33
N ASP A 15 -2.35 -38.03 31.23
CA ASP A 15 -3.56 -38.57 31.88
C ASP A 15 -4.45 -39.40 30.93
N SER A 16 -4.00 -39.69 29.71
CA SER A 16 -4.70 -40.65 28.82
C SER A 16 -3.81 -41.11 27.66
N ASP A 17 -4.07 -42.32 27.14
CA ASP A 17 -3.40 -43.01 26.01
C ASP A 17 -3.35 -42.25 24.66
N ASN A 18 -3.75 -40.98 24.63
CA ASN A 18 -3.74 -40.17 23.42
C ASN A 18 -2.48 -39.31 23.38
N SER A 19 -1.48 -39.70 22.59
CA SER A 19 -0.21 -38.96 22.40
C SER A 19 -0.35 -37.47 22.03
N LEU A 20 -1.53 -37.05 21.57
CA LEU A 20 -1.86 -35.66 21.24
C LEU A 20 -2.23 -34.79 22.47
N SER A 21 -2.49 -35.39 23.65
CA SER A 21 -2.75 -34.65 24.89
C SER A 21 -1.47 -34.26 25.65
N LEU A 22 -0.33 -34.85 25.27
CA LEU A 22 0.98 -34.65 25.91
C LEU A 22 1.67 -33.34 25.52
N VAL A 23 1.30 -32.74 24.38
CA VAL A 23 1.87 -31.48 23.92
C VAL A 23 0.78 -30.42 24.04
N PRO A 24 0.66 -29.72 25.19
CA PRO A 24 -0.21 -28.57 25.28
C PRO A 24 0.22 -27.56 24.24
N THR A 25 -0.75 -26.81 23.71
CA THR A 25 -0.42 -25.75 22.76
C THR A 25 0.60 -24.78 23.38
N PRO A 26 1.67 -24.39 22.66
CA PRO A 26 2.80 -23.67 23.25
C PRO A 26 2.39 -22.38 23.98
N HIS A 27 1.34 -21.71 23.52
CA HIS A 27 0.80 -20.47 24.11
C HIS A 27 0.22 -20.64 25.52
N ASN A 28 -0.11 -21.87 25.93
CA ASN A 28 -0.58 -22.16 27.29
C ASN A 28 0.57 -22.43 28.27
N LEU A 29 1.82 -22.41 27.78
CA LEU A 29 3.00 -22.62 28.62
C LEU A 29 3.56 -21.29 29.13
N PRO A 30 4.02 -21.24 30.40
CA PRO A 30 4.71 -20.09 30.94
C PRO A 30 6.01 -19.84 30.16
N PHE A 31 6.34 -18.58 29.92
CA PHE A 31 7.55 -18.16 29.20
C PHE A 31 7.69 -18.68 27.76
N HIS A 32 6.60 -19.13 27.11
CA HIS A 32 6.65 -19.64 25.73
C HIS A 32 7.17 -18.61 24.72
N GLU A 33 6.98 -17.32 24.99
CA GLU A 33 7.43 -16.20 24.15
C GLU A 33 8.95 -16.16 23.98
N VAL A 34 9.72 -16.62 24.97
CA VAL A 34 11.20 -16.66 24.92
C VAL A 34 11.69 -17.67 23.88
N PHE A 35 10.94 -18.75 23.68
CA PHE A 35 11.31 -19.84 22.78
C PHE A 35 10.67 -19.73 21.39
N TYR A 36 9.44 -19.22 21.32
CA TYR A 36 8.63 -19.19 20.10
C TYR A 36 8.29 -17.78 19.59
N GLY A 37 8.64 -16.73 20.34
CA GLY A 37 8.29 -15.35 20.03
C GLY A 37 6.89 -14.94 20.53
N PRO A 38 6.55 -13.65 20.43
CA PRO A 38 5.30 -13.11 20.95
C PRO A 38 4.07 -13.79 20.34
N THR A 39 3.03 -14.03 21.15
CA THR A 39 1.77 -14.67 20.73
C THR A 39 1.02 -13.87 19.66
N SER A 40 1.28 -12.57 19.54
CA SER A 40 0.91 -11.77 18.36
C SER A 40 1.77 -12.15 17.16
N GLN A 41 1.81 -13.45 16.85
CA GLN A 41 2.52 -14.03 15.71
C GLN A 41 2.07 -13.35 14.41
N GLU A 42 0.83 -12.86 14.34
CA GLU A 42 0.35 -12.10 13.17
C GLU A 42 1.24 -10.89 12.85
N ALA A 43 1.55 -10.03 13.80
CA ALA A 43 2.35 -8.84 13.52
C ALA A 43 3.81 -9.18 13.16
N GLY A 44 4.42 -10.12 13.90
CA GLY A 44 5.81 -10.54 13.65
C GLY A 44 5.97 -11.36 12.35
N LEU A 45 5.00 -12.20 12.01
CA LEU A 45 4.96 -12.93 10.75
C LEU A 45 4.65 -11.98 9.60
N MET A 46 3.73 -11.02 9.74
CA MET A 46 3.48 -9.99 8.72
C MET A 46 4.72 -9.12 8.47
N ASP A 47 5.46 -8.76 9.52
CA ASP A 47 6.73 -8.04 9.40
C ASP A 47 7.79 -8.88 8.69
N PHE A 48 7.89 -10.17 9.01
CA PHE A 48 8.80 -11.10 8.36
C PHE A 48 8.44 -11.32 6.88
N GLU A 49 7.18 -11.60 6.59
CA GLU A 49 6.65 -11.76 5.23
C GLU A 49 6.90 -10.49 4.40
N ARG A 50 6.64 -9.30 4.97
CA ARG A 50 6.96 -8.03 4.30
C ARG A 50 8.44 -7.90 3.99
N ASN A 51 9.32 -8.41 4.85
CA ASN A 51 10.77 -8.30 4.64
C ASN A 51 11.30 -9.36 3.67
N VAL A 52 10.65 -10.52 3.56
CA VAL A 52 11.10 -11.65 2.72
C VAL A 52 10.46 -11.63 1.34
N ASP A 53 9.15 -11.41 1.26
CA ASP A 53 8.38 -11.33 0.03
C ASP A 53 7.44 -10.12 0.04
N PRO A 54 8.00 -8.90 -0.08
CA PRO A 54 7.19 -7.69 -0.05
C PRO A 54 6.22 -7.64 -1.24
N PRO A 55 4.92 -7.38 -1.01
CA PRO A 55 3.97 -7.12 -2.10
C PRO A 55 4.18 -5.70 -2.65
N LEU A 56 5.29 -5.47 -3.36
CA LEU A 56 5.78 -4.15 -3.79
C LEU A 56 4.72 -3.34 -4.55
N ILE A 57 4.03 -3.98 -5.50
CA ILE A 57 3.00 -3.34 -6.33
C ILE A 57 1.78 -2.94 -5.48
N GLY A 58 1.36 -3.84 -4.59
CA GLY A 58 0.26 -3.58 -3.65
C GLY A 58 0.60 -2.45 -2.67
N ALA A 59 1.85 -2.40 -2.20
CA ALA A 59 2.33 -1.33 -1.33
C ALA A 59 2.34 0.03 -2.04
N VAL A 60 2.81 0.09 -3.29
CA VAL A 60 2.77 1.32 -4.10
C VAL A 60 1.33 1.76 -4.37
N HIS A 61 0.45 0.82 -4.74
CA HIS A 61 -0.98 1.11 -4.92
C HIS A 61 -1.59 1.69 -3.63
N HIS A 62 -1.35 1.02 -2.50
CA HIS A 62 -1.87 1.44 -1.20
C HIS A 62 -1.34 2.82 -0.80
N ALA A 63 -0.06 3.11 -1.04
CA ALA A 63 0.55 4.42 -0.75
C ALA A 63 -0.01 5.55 -1.62
N LEU A 64 -0.24 5.30 -2.92
CA LEU A 64 -0.79 6.32 -3.82
C LEU A 64 -2.30 6.55 -3.61
N CYS A 65 -3.04 5.55 -3.15
CA CYS A 65 -4.46 5.66 -2.80
C CYS A 65 -4.67 6.35 -1.44
N ASN A 66 -3.88 5.97 -0.44
CA ASN A 66 -4.02 6.36 0.96
C ASN A 66 -2.73 7.06 1.47
N PRO A 67 -2.43 8.28 1.00
CA PRO A 67 -1.22 8.99 1.38
C PRO A 67 -1.15 9.30 2.88
N ASP A 68 -2.30 9.47 3.54
CA ASP A 68 -2.40 9.82 4.96
C ASP A 68 -1.78 8.75 5.89
N ASN A 69 -1.71 7.50 5.44
CA ASN A 69 -1.09 6.41 6.20
C ASN A 69 0.46 6.48 6.21
N PHE A 70 1.05 7.21 5.27
CA PHE A 70 2.50 7.24 5.05
C PHE A 70 3.12 8.63 5.24
N LEU A 71 2.33 9.67 5.05
CA LEU A 71 2.78 11.04 5.25
C LEU A 71 2.58 11.42 6.72
N PRO A 72 3.62 11.91 7.42
CA PRO A 72 3.47 12.35 8.79
C PRO A 72 2.48 13.52 8.84
N GLU A 73 1.61 13.51 9.85
CA GLU A 73 0.75 14.66 10.14
C GLU A 73 1.64 15.86 10.49
N VAL A 74 1.81 16.77 9.54
CA VAL A 74 2.47 18.04 9.80
C VAL A 74 1.50 18.89 10.61
N ASN A 75 1.92 19.35 11.79
CA ASN A 75 1.17 20.30 12.61
C ASN A 75 1.01 21.63 11.83
N GLY A 76 -0.04 21.72 11.01
CA GLY A 76 -0.31 22.82 10.09
C GLY A 76 -1.60 22.58 9.30
N PRO A 77 -2.10 23.56 8.53
CA PRO A 77 -3.23 23.33 7.64
C PRO A 77 -2.90 22.15 6.72
N GLN A 78 -3.81 21.17 6.68
CA GLN A 78 -3.71 19.86 6.01
C GLN A 78 -2.64 19.82 4.91
N SER A 79 -1.65 18.93 5.07
CA SER A 79 -0.62 18.73 4.06
C SER A 79 -1.29 18.44 2.71
N PRO A 80 -1.02 19.23 1.65
CA PRO A 80 -1.69 19.04 0.38
C PRO A 80 -1.36 17.65 -0.16
N VAL A 81 -2.40 16.93 -0.58
CA VAL A 81 -2.25 15.63 -1.22
C VAL A 81 -1.22 15.75 -2.37
N PRO A 82 -0.18 14.91 -2.42
CA PRO A 82 0.82 14.98 -3.47
C PRO A 82 0.20 14.85 -4.87
N ASP A 83 0.72 15.61 -5.83
CA ASP A 83 0.22 15.63 -7.22
C ASP A 83 0.17 14.23 -7.84
N VAL A 84 1.18 13.41 -7.56
CA VAL A 84 1.27 12.02 -8.05
C VAL A 84 0.10 11.15 -7.56
N CYS A 85 -0.39 11.36 -6.33
CA CYS A 85 -1.53 10.61 -5.80
C CYS A 85 -2.83 10.99 -6.52
N ILE A 86 -3.01 12.29 -6.82
CA ILE A 86 -4.17 12.78 -7.57
C ILE A 86 -4.16 12.23 -8.99
N VAL A 87 -3.04 12.37 -9.69
CA VAL A 87 -2.85 11.88 -11.07
C VAL A 87 -3.04 10.37 -11.14
N TYR A 88 -2.56 9.63 -10.13
CA TYR A 88 -2.74 8.20 -10.00
C TYR A 88 -4.22 7.78 -9.82
N LYS A 89 -5.00 8.51 -9.01
CA LYS A 89 -6.42 8.23 -8.83
C LYS A 89 -7.19 8.37 -10.15
N ILE A 90 -6.95 9.44 -10.91
CA ILE A 90 -7.55 9.61 -12.25
C ILE A 90 -7.11 8.49 -13.19
N TYR A 91 -5.83 8.09 -13.14
CA TYR A 91 -5.30 6.96 -13.90
C TYR A 91 -6.00 5.62 -13.57
N MET A 92 -6.43 5.42 -12.33
CA MET A 92 -7.16 4.21 -11.93
C MET A 92 -8.57 4.15 -12.52
N GLU A 93 -9.24 5.30 -12.63
CA GLU A 93 -10.58 5.43 -13.23
C GLU A 93 -10.54 5.41 -14.76
N SER A 94 -9.37 5.66 -15.35
CA SER A 94 -9.17 5.65 -16.80
C SER A 94 -8.96 4.25 -17.39
N GLY A 95 -9.24 4.11 -18.69
CA GLY A 95 -9.00 2.88 -19.45
C GLY A 95 -7.53 2.65 -19.83
N SER A 96 -7.27 1.64 -20.66
CA SER A 96 -5.90 1.26 -21.09
C SER A 96 -5.15 2.37 -21.85
N LEU A 97 -5.88 3.23 -22.57
CA LEU A 97 -5.34 4.39 -23.28
C LEU A 97 -5.97 5.67 -22.73
N ILE A 98 -5.13 6.60 -22.31
CA ILE A 98 -5.51 7.82 -21.61
C ILE A 98 -5.17 9.01 -22.52
N ASN A 99 -6.15 9.86 -22.81
CA ASN A 99 -5.90 11.14 -23.45
C ASN A 99 -5.21 12.08 -22.47
N ILE A 100 -4.00 12.54 -22.80
CA ILE A 100 -3.19 13.39 -21.91
C ILE A 100 -3.89 14.73 -21.63
N HIS A 101 -4.62 15.27 -22.62
CA HIS A 101 -5.34 16.52 -22.45
C HIS A 101 -6.47 16.39 -21.43
N ASP A 102 -7.33 15.38 -21.60
CA ASP A 102 -8.46 15.16 -20.68
C ASP A 102 -7.95 14.86 -19.26
N TRP A 103 -6.84 14.12 -19.16
CA TRP A 103 -6.19 13.84 -17.88
C TRP A 103 -5.67 15.11 -17.19
N LEU A 104 -5.05 16.01 -17.94
CA LEU A 104 -4.60 17.32 -17.45
C LEU A 104 -5.79 18.17 -16.97
N ILE A 105 -6.89 18.21 -17.74
CA ILE A 105 -8.09 18.97 -17.34
C ILE A 105 -8.68 18.38 -16.06
N SER A 106 -8.84 17.06 -15.95
CA SER A 106 -9.30 16.40 -14.71
C SER A 106 -8.38 16.66 -13.52
N PHE A 107 -7.07 16.73 -13.73
CA PHE A 107 -6.13 17.10 -12.66
C PHE A 107 -6.32 18.56 -12.23
N ALA A 108 -6.46 19.48 -13.18
CA ALA A 108 -6.63 20.90 -12.91
C ALA A 108 -7.91 21.19 -12.13
N THR A 109 -9.02 20.52 -12.45
CA THR A 109 -10.29 20.70 -11.73
C THR A 109 -10.22 20.28 -10.26
N ILE A 110 -9.36 19.30 -9.93
CA ILE A 110 -9.16 18.84 -8.54
C ILE A 110 -8.26 19.80 -7.76
N VAL A 111 -7.15 20.23 -8.37
CA VAL A 111 -6.15 21.07 -7.68
C VAL A 111 -6.63 22.52 -7.54
N GLU A 112 -7.33 23.05 -8.54
CA GLU A 112 -7.73 24.45 -8.58
C GLU A 112 -9.14 24.60 -9.18
N PRO A 113 -10.20 24.22 -8.44
CA PRO A 113 -11.58 24.18 -8.96
C PRO A 113 -12.16 25.56 -9.32
N SER A 114 -11.55 26.64 -8.85
CA SER A 114 -12.06 28.02 -8.99
C SER A 114 -11.26 28.90 -9.95
N SER A 115 -10.19 28.39 -10.56
CA SER A 115 -9.28 29.14 -11.44
C SER A 115 -9.51 28.84 -12.92
N ALA A 116 -10.77 28.78 -13.34
CA ALA A 116 -11.08 28.70 -14.76
C ALA A 116 -10.54 29.99 -15.43
N SER A 117 -9.40 29.87 -16.09
CA SER A 117 -8.86 30.93 -16.93
C SER A 117 -9.87 31.25 -18.03
N ALA A 118 -9.89 32.50 -18.50
CA ALA A 118 -10.81 32.92 -19.55
C ALA A 118 -10.67 32.09 -20.85
N ASP A 119 -9.52 31.43 -21.03
CA ASP A 119 -9.16 30.62 -22.20
C ASP A 119 -9.47 29.12 -22.04
N GLY A 120 -10.00 28.69 -20.88
CA GLY A 120 -10.32 27.29 -20.58
C GLY A 120 -9.11 26.38 -20.38
N ASN A 121 -7.88 26.90 -20.51
CA ASN A 121 -6.63 26.15 -20.33
C ASN A 121 -6.05 26.35 -18.92
N PRO A 122 -5.57 25.29 -18.25
CA PRO A 122 -4.97 25.40 -16.93
C PRO A 122 -3.69 26.24 -16.97
N SER A 123 -3.36 26.89 -15.85
CA SER A 123 -2.15 27.72 -15.74
C SER A 123 -0.88 26.92 -16.02
N GLN A 124 0.18 27.60 -16.49
CA GLN A 124 1.47 26.94 -16.77
C GLN A 124 2.03 26.20 -15.54
N LEU A 125 1.77 26.72 -14.33
CA LEU A 125 2.14 26.08 -13.09
C LEU A 125 1.42 24.72 -12.92
N ILE A 126 0.10 24.68 -13.12
CA ILE A 126 -0.68 23.42 -13.05
C ILE A 126 -0.21 22.42 -14.11
N GLN A 127 0.06 22.89 -15.34
CA GLN A 127 0.60 22.05 -16.41
C GLN A 127 1.95 21.43 -16.02
N SER A 128 2.87 22.22 -15.46
CA SER A 128 4.18 21.71 -15.01
C SER A 128 4.08 20.71 -13.85
N ARG A 129 3.17 20.94 -12.90
CA ARG A 129 2.88 20.01 -11.79
C ARG A 129 2.35 18.69 -12.30
N PHE A 130 1.39 18.74 -13.23
CA PHE A 130 0.86 17.56 -13.90
C PHE A 130 1.95 16.78 -14.64
N LEU A 131 2.73 17.44 -15.49
CA LEU A 131 3.80 16.78 -16.25
C LEU A 131 4.84 16.13 -15.35
N ARG A 132 5.17 16.74 -14.21
CA ARG A 132 6.05 16.14 -13.20
C ARG A 132 5.44 14.88 -12.61
N ALA A 133 4.19 14.92 -12.17
CA ALA A 133 3.49 13.76 -11.62
C ALA A 133 3.35 12.62 -12.64
N VAL A 134 3.11 12.93 -13.92
CA VAL A 134 3.09 11.92 -14.99
C VAL A 134 4.48 11.31 -15.22
N ALA A 135 5.54 12.12 -15.14
CA ALA A 135 6.91 11.61 -15.24
C ALA A 135 7.25 10.66 -14.07
N ASP A 136 6.76 10.95 -12.86
CA ASP A 136 6.92 10.05 -11.71
C ASP A 136 6.22 8.70 -11.95
N LEU A 137 4.98 8.71 -12.49
CA LEU A 137 4.27 7.48 -12.87
C LEU A 137 4.97 6.70 -14.01
N GLU A 138 5.59 7.41 -14.95
CA GLU A 138 6.40 6.82 -16.02
C GLU A 138 7.67 6.16 -15.45
N GLN A 139 8.34 6.80 -14.49
CA GLN A 139 9.52 6.27 -13.82
C GLN A 139 9.23 5.01 -12.99
N VAL A 140 8.06 4.95 -12.34
CA VAL A 140 7.58 3.75 -11.61
C VAL A 140 7.12 2.64 -12.57
N GLY A 141 6.97 2.95 -13.86
CA GLY A 141 6.54 1.98 -14.88
C GLY A 141 5.03 1.77 -14.94
N LEU A 142 4.22 2.70 -14.43
CA LEU A 142 2.75 2.60 -14.49
C LEU A 142 2.19 3.11 -15.83
N VAL A 143 2.91 4.04 -16.46
CA VAL A 143 2.49 4.71 -17.69
C VAL A 143 3.62 4.71 -18.71
N ARG A 144 3.27 4.56 -19.98
CA ARG A 144 4.19 4.72 -21.11
C ARG A 144 3.64 5.70 -22.12
N ARG A 145 4.49 6.61 -22.61
CA ARG A 145 4.16 7.45 -23.77
C ARG A 145 4.16 6.59 -25.03
N THR A 146 3.05 6.60 -25.78
CA THR A 146 2.99 5.85 -27.04
C THR A 146 3.36 6.75 -28.21
N GLY A 147 4.17 6.24 -29.15
CA GLY A 147 4.40 6.93 -30.43
C GLY A 147 3.27 6.73 -31.45
N ARG A 148 2.24 5.93 -31.11
CA ARG A 148 1.16 5.53 -32.04
C ARG A 148 0.05 6.59 -32.13
N ARG A 149 -0.20 7.32 -31.04
CA ARG A 149 -1.00 8.56 -30.99
C ARG A 149 -0.27 9.56 -30.10
N VAL A 150 0.07 10.71 -30.67
CA VAL A 150 1.01 11.69 -30.09
C VAL A 150 0.53 12.26 -28.75
N ASP A 151 -0.78 12.22 -28.51
CA ASP A 151 -1.51 12.77 -27.36
C ASP A 151 -2.00 11.71 -26.36
N HIS A 152 -1.66 10.42 -26.56
CA HIS A 152 -2.14 9.33 -25.70
C HIS A 152 -1.02 8.66 -24.90
N ALA A 153 -1.32 8.43 -23.61
CA ALA A 153 -0.53 7.62 -22.70
C ALA A 153 -1.14 6.22 -22.57
N GLN A 154 -0.31 5.18 -22.49
CA GLN A 154 -0.75 3.81 -22.29
C GLN A 154 -0.51 3.38 -20.84
N LYS A 155 -1.56 2.84 -20.22
CA LYS A 155 -1.52 2.18 -18.93
C LYS A 155 -0.78 0.86 -19.05
N LEU A 156 0.21 0.64 -18.21
CA LEU A 156 0.97 -0.60 -18.19
C LEU A 156 0.29 -1.62 -17.25
N PRO A 157 0.20 -2.90 -17.65
CA PRO A 157 -0.51 -3.94 -16.90
C PRO A 157 0.23 -4.38 -15.63
N LEU A 158 1.20 -3.61 -15.13
CA LEU A 158 1.89 -3.88 -13.87
C LEU A 158 0.91 -4.07 -12.70
N MET A 159 -0.29 -3.48 -12.77
CA MET A 159 -1.35 -3.64 -11.75
C MET A 159 -2.37 -4.74 -12.05
N GLU A 160 -2.50 -5.22 -13.29
CA GLU A 160 -3.50 -6.23 -13.64
C GLU A 160 -3.02 -7.66 -13.33
N LEU A 161 -1.72 -7.86 -13.12
CA LEU A 161 -1.17 -9.17 -12.78
C LEU A 161 -1.43 -9.61 -11.32
N ASN A 162 -1.82 -8.69 -10.43
CA ASN A 162 -2.05 -8.97 -9.01
C ASN A 162 -3.49 -8.77 -8.54
N SER A 163 -4.42 -8.35 -9.39
CA SER A 163 -5.84 -8.25 -9.05
C SER A 163 -6.64 -9.55 -9.29
N MET A 164 -5.96 -10.63 -9.69
CA MET A 164 -6.54 -11.96 -9.94
C MET A 164 -5.96 -13.09 -9.08
N LEU A 165 -5.19 -12.76 -8.04
CA LEU A 165 -4.72 -13.70 -7.01
C LEU A 165 -5.11 -13.16 -5.63
#